data_AF-A6JTT0-F1
#
_entry.id   AF-A6JTT0-F1
#
_cell.length_a   1.000
_cell.length_b   1.000
_cell.length_c   1.000
_cell.angle_alpha   90.00
_cell.angle_beta   90.00
_cell.angle_gamma   90.00
#
_symmetry.space_group_name_H-M   'P 1'
#
loop_
_entity.id
_entity.type
_entity.pdbx_description
1 polymer ?
#
loop_
_entity_poly.entity_id
_entity_poly.type
_entity_poly.pdbx_seq_one_letter_code
_entity_poly.pdbx_strand_id
1 'polypeptide(L)'
;MEDVLTQKLSWDLIYLGRKQVNPEEEVAVEGLPGLVVAGYSYWTLAYTLSLAGARKLLASQPLHRMLPVDEFLPVMFDRHPNDQYKAHFWPRDLQAFSARPLLASPTHYAGDTEWLSDTETSSPWDDDSGRLISWTGSQKTLRGPYLHLAGSSGHSLHPHPRDEL
;
A
#
# COMPACT_ATOMS: atom_id res chain seq x y z
N MET A 1 14.87 -1.29 -18.29
CA MET A 1 13.85 -2.02 -19.09
C MET A 1 14.49 -2.89 -20.17
N GLU A 2 15.61 -2.49 -20.77
CA GLU A 2 16.33 -3.31 -21.76
C GLU A 2 16.72 -4.70 -21.24
N ASP A 3 17.20 -4.82 -20.00
CA ASP A 3 17.52 -6.13 -19.40
C ASP A 3 16.30 -7.05 -19.30
N VAL A 4 15.15 -6.50 -18.90
CA VAL A 4 13.87 -7.24 -18.80
C VAL A 4 13.46 -7.79 -20.17
N LEU A 5 13.62 -6.97 -21.22
CA LEU A 5 13.34 -7.39 -22.60
C LEU A 5 14.34 -8.45 -23.09
N THR A 6 15.62 -8.29 -22.74
CA THR A 6 16.71 -9.18 -23.13
C THR A 6 16.55 -10.56 -22.49
N GLN A 7 16.22 -10.60 -21.20
CA GLN A 7 15.95 -11.82 -20.44
C GLN A 7 14.55 -12.40 -20.70
N LYS A 8 13.72 -11.73 -21.51
CA LYS A 8 12.34 -12.14 -21.85
C LYS A 8 11.51 -12.49 -20.62
N LEU A 9 11.71 -11.75 -19.53
CA LEU A 9 10.95 -11.97 -18.30
C LEU A 9 9.46 -11.72 -18.58
N SER A 10 8.61 -12.68 -18.24
CA SER A 10 7.18 -12.46 -18.21
C SER A 10 6.83 -11.66 -16.97
N TRP A 11 6.30 -10.45 -17.13
CA TRP A 11 5.93 -9.57 -16.02
C TRP A 11 4.60 -8.88 -16.27
N ASP A 12 3.88 -8.63 -15.18
CA ASP A 12 2.59 -7.96 -15.20
C ASP A 12 2.68 -6.58 -14.52
N LEU A 13 3.36 -6.51 -13.37
CA LEU A 13 3.55 -5.30 -12.58
C LEU A 13 5.00 -5.20 -12.11
N ILE A 14 5.60 -4.01 -12.18
CA ILE A 14 6.88 -3.74 -11.52
C ILE A 14 6.74 -2.48 -10.66
N TYR A 15 6.92 -2.61 -9.36
CA TYR A 15 7.00 -1.48 -8.46
C TYR A 15 8.32 -0.72 -8.67
N LEU A 16 8.21 0.60 -8.83
CA LEU A 16 9.34 1.52 -8.89
C LEU A 16 9.50 2.29 -7.57
N GLY A 17 8.41 2.47 -6.83
CA GLY A 17 8.38 3.05 -5.49
C GLY A 17 7.21 2.48 -4.71
N ARG A 18 7.47 2.05 -3.47
CA ARG A 18 6.48 1.50 -2.52
C ARG A 18 7.04 1.46 -1.10
N LYS A 19 6.17 1.24 -0.11
CA LYS A 19 6.59 0.85 1.25
C LYS A 19 6.68 -0.68 1.32
N GLN A 20 7.91 -1.20 1.38
CA GLN A 20 8.18 -2.63 1.58
C GLN A 20 7.85 -2.99 3.03
N VAL A 21 7.20 -4.14 3.27
CA VAL A 21 6.89 -4.60 4.63
C VAL A 21 7.96 -5.56 5.14
N ASN A 22 8.29 -6.61 4.37
CA ASN A 22 9.32 -7.60 4.70
C ASN A 22 10.36 -7.68 3.56
N PRO A 23 11.20 -6.64 3.35
CA PRO A 23 12.15 -6.59 2.23
C PRO A 23 13.18 -7.73 2.24
N GLU A 24 13.48 -8.31 3.41
CA GLU A 24 14.39 -9.44 3.59
C GLU A 24 13.84 -10.76 3.05
N GLU A 25 12.52 -10.89 2.91
CA GLU A 25 11.87 -12.07 2.34
C GLU A 25 11.84 -12.03 0.80
N GLU A 26 12.24 -10.91 0.19
CA GLU A 26 12.15 -10.72 -1.26
C GLU A 26 13.31 -11.37 -2.02
N VAL A 27 12.95 -12.26 -2.93
CA VAL A 27 13.90 -13.07 -3.70
C VAL A 27 14.33 -12.34 -4.96
N ALA A 28 15.63 -12.29 -5.21
CA ALA A 28 16.21 -11.75 -6.45
C ALA A 28 15.69 -12.50 -7.68
N VAL A 29 15.44 -11.77 -8.77
CA VAL A 29 15.13 -12.40 -10.05
C VAL A 29 16.42 -12.87 -10.71
N GLU A 30 16.47 -14.15 -11.08
CA GLU A 30 17.64 -14.75 -11.74
C GLU A 30 17.97 -13.99 -13.04
N GLY A 31 19.26 -13.66 -13.23
CA GLY A 31 19.72 -12.88 -14.39
C GLY A 31 19.34 -11.39 -14.39
N LEU A 32 18.59 -10.92 -13.38
CA LEU A 32 18.11 -9.53 -13.26
C LEU A 32 18.31 -9.03 -11.82
N PRO A 33 19.56 -8.73 -11.40
CA PRO A 33 19.87 -8.38 -10.00
C PRO A 33 19.17 -7.11 -9.50
N GLY A 34 18.77 -6.23 -10.43
CA GLY A 34 17.99 -5.02 -10.16
C GLY A 34 16.49 -5.26 -9.92
N LEU A 35 16.04 -6.52 -9.94
CA LEU A 35 14.66 -6.90 -9.67
C LEU A 35 14.56 -7.96 -8.57
N VAL A 36 13.47 -7.90 -7.82
CA VAL A 36 13.02 -8.92 -6.89
C VAL A 36 11.57 -9.30 -7.15
N VAL A 37 11.17 -10.50 -6.75
CA VAL A 37 9.75 -10.88 -6.66
C VAL A 37 9.10 -10.03 -5.56
N ALA A 38 8.03 -9.31 -5.90
CA ALA A 38 7.41 -8.39 -4.96
C ALA A 38 6.71 -9.13 -3.81
N GLY A 39 6.99 -8.70 -2.58
CA GLY A 39 6.25 -9.10 -1.38
C GLY A 39 5.04 -8.21 -1.10
N TYR A 40 4.40 -8.42 0.06
CA TYR A 40 3.36 -7.52 0.54
C TYR A 40 3.92 -6.11 0.76
N SER A 41 3.10 -5.11 0.42
CA SER A 41 3.52 -3.73 0.30
C SER A 41 2.38 -2.80 0.65
N TYR A 42 2.71 -1.66 1.24
CA TYR A 42 1.82 -0.49 1.26
C TYR A 42 2.31 0.56 0.28
N TRP A 43 1.47 1.57 0.01
CA TRP A 43 1.81 2.72 -0.82
C TRP A 43 2.20 2.33 -2.24
N THR A 44 1.26 2.37 -3.18
CA THR A 44 1.58 2.19 -4.60
C THR A 44 2.07 3.52 -5.20
N LEU A 45 3.27 3.96 -4.82
CA LEU A 45 3.81 5.29 -5.18
C LEU A 45 4.11 5.40 -6.68
N ALA A 46 4.83 4.42 -7.23
CA ALA A 46 5.18 4.41 -8.64
C ALA A 46 5.32 2.96 -9.14
N TYR A 47 4.79 2.69 -10.33
CA TYR A 47 4.83 1.36 -10.93
C TYR A 47 4.78 1.42 -12.46
N THR A 48 5.20 0.35 -13.10
CA THR A 48 4.89 0.06 -14.49
C THR A 48 3.92 -1.12 -14.55
N LEU A 49 2.97 -1.04 -15.47
CA LEU A 49 1.94 -2.05 -15.68
C LEU A 49 1.98 -2.49 -17.14
N SER A 50 2.11 -3.80 -17.37
CA SER A 50 2.04 -4.35 -18.72
C SER A 50 0.57 -4.44 -19.17
N LEU A 51 0.34 -4.48 -20.49
CA LEU A 51 -1.01 -4.69 -21.02
C LEU A 51 -1.61 -6.03 -20.55
N ALA A 52 -0.79 -7.08 -20.43
CA ALA A 52 -1.21 -8.37 -19.90
C ALA A 52 -1.64 -8.25 -18.42
N GLY A 53 -0.83 -7.55 -17.61
CA GLY A 53 -1.15 -7.27 -16.21
C GLY A 53 -2.46 -6.49 -16.07
N ALA A 54 -2.64 -5.43 -16.85
CA ALA A 54 -3.88 -4.66 -16.85
C ALA A 54 -5.11 -5.52 -17.17
N ARG A 55 -5.01 -6.44 -18.14
CA ARG A 55 -6.09 -7.38 -18.47
C ARG A 55 -6.38 -8.36 -17.33
N LYS A 56 -5.35 -8.87 -16.64
CA LYS A 56 -5.53 -9.72 -15.45
C LYS A 56 -6.24 -8.99 -14.31
N LEU A 57 -5.84 -7.74 -14.05
CA LEU A 57 -6.48 -6.90 -13.02
C LEU A 57 -7.95 -6.63 -13.35
N LEU A 58 -8.30 -6.41 -14.62
CA LEU A 58 -9.70 -6.22 -15.02
C LEU A 58 -10.52 -7.52 -14.95
N ALA A 59 -9.90 -8.67 -15.18
CA ALA A 59 -10.56 -9.98 -15.15
C ALA A 59 -11.11 -10.33 -13.75
N SER A 60 -10.56 -9.77 -12.67
CA SER A 60 -11.10 -9.92 -11.31
C SER A 60 -12.30 -9.03 -11.00
N GLN A 61 -12.75 -8.23 -11.98
CA GLN A 61 -13.91 -7.34 -11.88
C GLN A 61 -13.88 -6.42 -10.64
N PRO A 62 -12.79 -5.66 -10.43
CA PRO A 62 -12.55 -4.92 -9.19
C PRO A 62 -13.60 -3.85 -8.88
N LEU A 63 -14.31 -3.34 -9.90
CA LEU A 63 -15.32 -2.30 -9.69
C LEU A 63 -16.57 -2.79 -8.93
N HIS A 64 -16.81 -4.10 -8.86
CA HIS A 64 -17.91 -4.64 -8.06
C HIS A 64 -17.55 -4.75 -6.57
N ARG A 65 -16.27 -4.61 -6.20
CA ARG A 65 -15.74 -4.81 -4.86
C ARG A 65 -14.54 -3.86 -4.67
N MET A 66 -14.78 -2.68 -4.12
CA MET A 66 -13.73 -1.68 -3.99
C MET A 66 -12.76 -2.03 -2.84
N LEU A 67 -11.47 -2.12 -3.17
CA LEU A 67 -10.35 -2.10 -2.23
C LEU A 67 -9.39 -0.97 -2.61
N PRO A 68 -8.69 -0.37 -1.64
CA PRO A 68 -7.53 0.48 -1.91
C PRO A 68 -6.53 -0.25 -2.82
N VAL A 69 -5.89 0.48 -3.72
CA VAL A 69 -5.03 -0.11 -4.77
C VAL A 69 -3.84 -0.87 -4.18
N ASP A 70 -3.28 -0.40 -3.07
CA ASP A 70 -2.17 -1.03 -2.37
C ASP A 70 -2.57 -2.28 -1.57
N GLU A 71 -3.87 -2.51 -1.33
CA GLU A 71 -4.37 -3.79 -0.83
C GLU A 71 -4.79 -4.71 -1.97
N PHE A 72 -5.40 -4.15 -3.02
CA PHE A 72 -5.87 -4.90 -4.18
C PHE A 72 -4.71 -5.54 -4.96
N LEU A 73 -3.63 -4.81 -5.23
CA LEU A 73 -2.52 -5.35 -6.02
C LEU A 73 -1.88 -6.58 -5.33
N PRO A 74 -1.49 -6.55 -4.03
CA PRO A 74 -0.99 -7.74 -3.35
C PRO A 74 -1.97 -8.88 -3.27
N VAL A 75 -3.28 -8.62 -3.27
CA VAL A 75 -4.26 -9.69 -3.44
C VAL A 75 -4.03 -10.33 -4.81
N MET A 76 -3.96 -9.54 -5.89
CA MET A 76 -3.87 -10.06 -7.25
C MET A 76 -2.57 -10.83 -7.57
N PHE A 77 -1.46 -10.57 -6.87
CA PHE A 77 -0.25 -11.41 -6.95
C PHE A 77 -0.09 -12.40 -5.79
N ASP A 78 -1.18 -12.68 -5.07
CA ASP A 78 -1.34 -13.71 -4.03
C ASP A 78 -0.44 -13.54 -2.78
N ARG A 79 0.05 -12.33 -2.50
CA ARG A 79 0.92 -12.03 -1.35
C ARG A 79 0.27 -11.21 -0.24
N HIS A 80 -1.00 -10.87 -0.37
CA HIS A 80 -1.74 -10.17 0.70
C HIS A 80 -1.89 -11.05 1.96
N PRO A 81 -1.73 -10.52 3.18
CA PRO A 81 -1.81 -11.31 4.41
C PRO A 81 -3.26 -11.65 4.84
N ASN A 82 -4.24 -10.84 4.44
CA ASN A 82 -5.65 -11.06 4.78
C ASN A 82 -6.36 -12.02 3.80
N ASP A 83 -6.65 -13.24 4.24
CA ASP A 83 -7.37 -14.24 3.44
C ASP A 83 -8.82 -13.87 3.14
N GLN A 84 -9.48 -13.08 3.99
CA GLN A 84 -10.85 -12.62 3.72
C GLN A 84 -10.86 -11.72 2.48
N TYR A 85 -9.87 -10.85 2.32
CA TYR A 85 -9.76 -10.00 1.13
C TYR A 85 -9.47 -10.86 -0.10
N LYS A 86 -8.53 -11.79 0.00
CA LYS A 86 -8.16 -12.69 -1.10
C LYS A 86 -9.32 -13.52 -1.61
N ALA A 87 -10.21 -13.99 -0.73
CA ALA A 87 -11.37 -14.79 -1.09
C ALA A 87 -12.29 -14.11 -2.11
N HIS A 88 -12.26 -12.77 -2.19
CA HIS A 88 -13.12 -12.00 -3.06
C HIS A 88 -12.61 -11.74 -4.47
N PHE A 89 -11.32 -12.00 -4.76
CA PHE A 89 -10.71 -11.65 -6.04
C PHE A 89 -9.96 -12.84 -6.65
N TRP A 90 -10.25 -13.10 -7.93
CA TRP A 90 -9.68 -14.18 -8.72
C TRP A 90 -9.71 -13.80 -10.22
N PRO A 91 -8.80 -14.32 -11.06
CA PRO A 91 -7.63 -15.14 -10.71
C PRO A 91 -6.51 -14.29 -10.09
N ARG A 92 -5.76 -14.85 -9.13
CA ARG A 92 -4.64 -14.18 -8.44
C ARG A 92 -3.30 -14.61 -9.03
N ASP A 93 -3.15 -14.46 -10.34
CA ASP A 93 -2.01 -14.93 -11.13
C ASP A 93 -1.15 -13.78 -11.68
N LEU A 94 -1.23 -12.59 -11.05
CA LEU A 94 -0.44 -11.43 -11.45
C LEU A 94 1.05 -11.64 -11.10
N GLN A 95 1.94 -11.53 -12.09
CA GLN A 95 3.38 -11.60 -11.90
C GLN A 95 3.93 -10.23 -11.51
N ALA A 96 4.11 -10.01 -10.20
CA ALA A 96 4.58 -8.76 -9.63
C ALA A 96 6.06 -8.82 -9.22
N PHE A 97 6.81 -7.81 -9.64
CA PHE A 97 8.21 -7.59 -9.27
C PHE A 97 8.40 -6.20 -8.69
N SER A 98 9.59 -5.93 -8.15
CA SER A 98 9.98 -4.61 -7.65
C SER A 98 11.40 -4.30 -8.07
N ALA A 99 11.65 -3.04 -8.40
CA ALA A 99 13.00 -2.53 -8.55
C ALA A 99 13.76 -2.63 -7.22
N ARG A 100 15.06 -2.95 -7.31
CA ARG A 100 16.00 -2.94 -6.19
C ARG A 100 17.32 -2.29 -6.64
N PRO A 101 17.69 -1.12 -6.10
CA PRO A 101 16.92 -0.29 -5.16
C PRO A 101 15.65 0.29 -5.80
N LEU A 102 14.74 0.82 -4.97
CA LEU A 102 13.58 1.57 -5.45
C LEU A 102 14.05 2.83 -6.22
N LEU A 103 13.35 3.16 -7.29
CA LEU A 103 13.66 4.29 -8.18
C LEU A 103 12.86 5.55 -7.85
N ALA A 104 11.79 5.42 -7.06
CA ALA A 104 10.98 6.53 -6.59
C ALA A 104 10.74 6.41 -5.08
N SER A 105 10.85 7.55 -4.39
CA SER A 105 10.54 7.70 -2.98
C SER A 105 9.78 9.02 -2.78
N PRO A 106 8.93 9.12 -1.73
CA PRO A 106 8.30 10.39 -1.41
C PRO A 106 9.36 11.43 -1.00
N THR A 107 9.01 12.71 -1.13
CA THR A 107 9.87 13.80 -0.64
C THR A 107 9.82 13.95 0.87
N HIS A 108 8.68 13.59 1.48
CA HIS A 108 8.43 13.60 2.93
C HIS A 108 7.60 12.36 3.30
N TYR A 109 7.93 11.73 4.42
CA TYR A 109 7.21 10.60 5.00
C TYR A 109 6.24 11.07 6.08
N ALA A 110 5.26 10.22 6.42
CA ALA A 110 4.36 10.49 7.53
C ALA A 110 5.15 10.73 8.82
N GLY A 111 4.91 11.88 9.47
CA GLY A 111 5.63 12.32 10.65
C GLY A 111 6.81 13.25 10.40
N ASP A 112 7.23 13.45 9.14
CA ASP A 112 8.21 14.48 8.80
C ASP A 112 7.62 15.89 8.98
N THR A 113 8.49 16.85 9.29
CA THR A 113 8.14 18.26 9.27
C THR A 113 7.67 18.65 7.86
N GLU A 114 6.59 19.43 7.75
CA GLU A 114 5.95 19.80 6.48
C GLU A 114 5.35 18.63 5.68
N TRP A 115 5.25 17.42 6.24
CA TRP A 115 4.46 16.37 5.60
C TRP A 115 2.97 16.75 5.58
N LEU A 116 2.36 16.63 4.40
CA LEU A 116 0.97 16.95 4.15
C LEU A 116 0.27 15.73 3.54
N SER A 117 -0.93 15.43 4.04
CA SER A 117 -1.82 14.42 3.47
C SER A 117 -3.26 14.94 3.49
N ASP A 118 -3.94 14.76 2.36
CA ASP A 118 -5.36 15.05 2.17
C ASP A 118 -6.27 13.88 2.58
N THR A 119 -5.69 12.72 2.89
CA THR A 119 -6.40 11.48 3.18
C THR A 119 -6.14 10.93 4.59
N GLU A 120 -5.06 11.34 5.26
CA GLU A 120 -4.74 10.81 6.58
C GLU A 120 -5.79 11.20 7.63
N THR A 121 -6.24 12.44 7.61
CA THR A 121 -7.20 13.01 8.58
C THR A 121 -8.63 13.04 8.06
N SER A 122 -8.93 12.38 6.93
CA SER A 122 -10.28 12.35 6.39
C SER A 122 -11.24 11.55 7.28
N SER A 123 -12.47 12.05 7.42
CA SER A 123 -13.55 11.31 8.04
C SER A 123 -14.08 10.26 7.05
N PRO A 124 -14.61 9.12 7.54
CA PRO A 124 -15.44 8.25 6.73
C PRO A 124 -16.50 9.08 6.00
N TRP A 125 -16.76 8.74 4.73
CA TRP A 125 -17.79 9.42 3.94
C TRP A 125 -19.15 9.23 4.60
N ASP A 126 -19.83 10.35 4.90
CA ASP A 126 -21.24 10.38 5.29
C ASP A 126 -22.04 10.63 4.00
N ASP A 127 -23.06 9.82 3.74
CA ASP A 127 -23.72 9.77 2.43
C ASP A 127 -24.72 10.92 2.20
N ASP A 128 -24.58 12.01 2.97
CA ASP A 128 -25.48 13.16 3.07
C ASP A 128 -26.96 12.78 3.31
N SER A 129 -27.26 11.50 3.62
CA SER A 129 -28.63 11.02 3.83
C SER A 129 -29.18 11.39 5.21
N GLY A 130 -28.35 11.99 6.08
CA GLY A 130 -28.67 12.26 7.48
C GLY A 130 -28.67 11.00 8.35
N ARG A 131 -28.30 9.84 7.80
CA ARG A 131 -28.17 8.59 8.53
C ARG A 131 -26.73 8.43 8.98
N LEU A 132 -26.48 8.53 10.29
CA LEU A 132 -25.16 8.34 10.86
C LEU A 132 -24.61 6.94 10.50
N ILE A 133 -23.74 6.84 9.49
CA ILE A 133 -23.03 5.59 9.18
C ILE A 133 -21.86 5.50 10.16
N SER A 134 -22.16 5.07 11.40
CA SER A 134 -21.12 4.85 12.40
C SER A 134 -20.31 3.60 12.05
N TRP A 135 -19.20 3.78 11.34
CA TRP A 135 -18.16 2.76 11.25
C TRP A 135 -17.40 2.71 12.58
N THR A 136 -17.76 1.77 13.45
CA THR A 136 -17.15 1.58 14.79
C THR A 136 -15.68 1.12 14.76
N GLY A 137 -15.07 0.99 13.57
CA GLY A 137 -13.68 0.54 13.38
C GLY A 137 -12.66 1.63 13.06
N SER A 138 -13.07 2.87 12.75
CA SER A 138 -12.12 3.93 12.41
C SER A 138 -11.72 4.72 13.66
N GLN A 139 -10.60 4.35 14.28
CA GLN A 139 -9.95 5.16 15.31
C GLN A 139 -9.09 6.29 14.71
N LYS A 140 -9.55 6.93 13.63
CA LYS A 140 -8.96 8.20 13.20
C LYS A 140 -9.44 9.30 14.14
N THR A 141 -8.80 9.38 15.30
CA THR A 141 -9.04 10.47 16.26
C THR A 141 -8.69 11.79 15.58
N LEU A 142 -9.71 12.62 15.32
CA LEU A 142 -9.56 14.02 14.92
C LEU A 142 -8.70 14.76 15.96
N ARG A 143 -7.38 14.85 15.75
CA ARG A 143 -6.60 15.94 16.34
C ARG A 143 -6.67 17.11 15.37
N GLY A 144 -7.65 17.98 15.59
CA GLY A 144 -7.76 19.25 14.87
C GLY A 144 -6.60 20.20 15.19
N PRO A 145 -6.29 21.16 14.30
CA PRO A 145 -5.16 22.07 14.46
C PRO A 145 -5.59 23.29 15.28
N TYR A 146 -5.78 23.15 16.60
CA TYR A 146 -5.80 24.33 17.48
C TYR A 146 -5.16 24.00 18.84
N LEU A 147 -4.08 24.73 19.13
CA LEU A 147 -3.45 24.85 20.44
C LEU A 147 -4.44 25.36 21.49
N HIS A 148 -4.54 24.67 22.63
CA HIS A 148 -4.88 25.33 23.89
C HIS A 148 -4.08 24.70 25.05
N LEU A 149 -3.25 25.53 25.68
CA LEU A 149 -2.71 25.29 27.02
C LEU A 149 -3.87 25.26 28.02
N ALA A 150 -3.99 24.15 28.78
CA ALA A 150 -4.35 24.14 30.21
C ALA A 150 -4.41 22.70 30.76
N GLY A 151 -3.60 22.43 31.80
CA GLY A 151 -4.08 21.80 33.03
C GLY A 151 -4.23 20.28 33.12
N SER A 152 -3.34 19.68 33.92
CA SER A 152 -3.64 18.67 34.96
C SER A 152 -3.77 17.18 34.58
N SER A 153 -2.69 16.47 34.94
CA SER A 153 -2.68 15.26 35.78
C SER A 153 -3.08 13.91 35.17
N GLY A 154 -2.06 13.04 35.04
CA GLY A 154 -2.16 11.63 35.39
C GLY A 154 -2.63 10.70 34.28
N HIS A 155 -1.69 10.11 33.54
CA HIS A 155 -1.52 8.65 33.50
C HIS A 155 -0.21 8.34 32.77
N SER A 156 0.73 7.78 33.51
CA SER A 156 2.00 7.26 33.01
C SER A 156 1.72 6.10 32.07
N LEU A 157 2.07 6.25 30.79
CA LEU A 157 2.28 5.14 29.88
C LEU A 157 3.69 5.27 29.31
N HIS A 158 4.47 4.23 29.54
CA HIS A 158 5.83 4.09 29.06
C HIS A 158 5.93 4.29 27.54
N PRO A 159 7.04 4.86 27.04
CA PRO A 159 7.29 4.91 25.61
C PRO A 159 7.59 3.48 25.11
N HIS A 160 6.70 2.94 24.30
CA HIS A 160 7.06 1.80 23.43
C HIS A 160 8.01 2.29 22.33
N PRO A 161 8.96 1.44 21.89
CA PRO A 161 9.97 1.85 20.92
C PRO A 161 9.31 2.13 19.57
N ARG A 162 9.89 3.11 18.86
CA ARG A 162 9.55 3.44 17.48
C ARG A 162 9.95 2.27 16.58
N ASP A 163 8.97 1.48 16.16
CA ASP A 163 9.10 0.56 15.04
C ASP A 163 8.24 1.07 13.89
N GLU A 164 8.82 2.00 13.12
CA GLU A 164 8.48 2.24 11.72
C GLU A 164 9.80 2.42 10.97
N LEU A 165 10.46 1.28 10.70
CA LEU A 165 11.53 1.13 9.73
C LEU A 165 11.01 0.28 8.57
#